data_AF-A0A7X8V8Z6-F1
#
_entry.id   AF-A0A7X8V8Z6-F1
#
_cell.length_a   1.000
_cell.length_b   1.000
_cell.length_c   1.000
_cell.angle_alpha   90.00
_cell.angle_beta   90.00
_cell.angle_gamma   90.00
#
_symmetry.space_group_name_H-M   'P 1'
#
loop_
_entity.id
_entity.type
_entity.pdbx_description
1 polymer ?
#
loop_
_entity_poly.entity_id
_entity_poly.type
_entity_poly.pdbx_seq_one_letter_code
_entity_poly.pdbx_strand_id
1 'polypeptide(L)'
;MKNLYERLKGKLSKIFALVLALLLVLGLRGTIVLAEEVTEDLSGKLVILHTNDTHGGDVAEEGVSIGTAGVAQLVKDFEARGAEVLLVSAGDAIQGDPLVNLNMGLNAIMFMNEAGYDLMVPGNHEFDFGFDNLKELEQKAKFPIISANILDKETGEPVFKENMIIETKAGKIGIFGLTTPETYTKANPKNVASLKFLADEELYECARQQVKKLTEAGADYIICVAHLGIDDESEPNRSIDVIKNVDGIDVVIDGHSHSVIEGDKYGKTLLVSAGTKLSHVGVVTIDKDGITAKLISASEYSSVDSSVYKSIVIEAARINEMLSDKFATTEVFLDGNREPGVRTKETNLGDFAADAILWAANNAVGGGVDLAITNGGGIRASIEIGDVTMKDMKTVFPFGNTVAIVKVTGAQLLELLEASTCSTPVAIGAFPQVSGIEFTIDTTVPYVNGKQYPDSTYFAPANPGARIKNVKVNGKDLDLDKTYT
;
A
#
# COMPACT_ATOMS: atom_id res chain seq x y z
N MET A 1 -67.47 4.94 3.71
CA MET A 1 -66.50 5.11 2.60
C MET A 1 -65.04 4.99 3.03
N LYS A 2 -64.57 5.55 4.16
CA LYS A 2 -63.18 5.41 4.64
C LYS A 2 -62.70 3.95 4.86
N ASN A 3 -63.54 3.06 5.39
CA ASN A 3 -63.14 1.66 5.66
C ASN A 3 -63.03 0.77 4.41
N LEU A 4 -63.68 1.14 3.30
CA LEU A 4 -63.55 0.40 2.04
C LEU A 4 -62.26 0.81 1.31
N TYR A 5 -61.89 2.09 1.40
CA TYR A 5 -60.67 2.65 0.81
C TYR A 5 -59.39 2.07 1.45
N GLU A 6 -59.32 1.97 2.77
CA GLU A 6 -58.15 1.40 3.47
C GLU A 6 -58.00 -0.11 3.23
N ARG A 7 -59.11 -0.86 3.15
CA ARG A 7 -59.08 -2.29 2.80
C ARG A 7 -58.69 -2.54 1.34
N LEU A 8 -59.06 -1.65 0.43
CA LEU A 8 -58.64 -1.69 -0.97
C LEU A 8 -57.16 -1.33 -1.11
N LYS A 9 -56.68 -0.30 -0.40
CA LYS A 9 -55.28 0.16 -0.42
C LYS A 9 -54.30 -0.93 0.06
N GLY A 10 -54.65 -1.66 1.13
CA GLY A 10 -53.83 -2.77 1.63
C GLY A 10 -53.84 -4.04 0.78
N LYS A 11 -54.90 -4.29 -0.01
CA LYS A 11 -54.95 -5.40 -0.98
C LYS A 11 -54.27 -5.03 -2.31
N LEU A 12 -54.43 -3.78 -2.76
CA LEU A 12 -53.75 -3.24 -3.93
C LEU A 12 -52.23 -3.17 -3.72
N SER A 13 -51.72 -2.78 -2.54
CA SER A 13 -50.27 -2.76 -2.30
C SER A 13 -49.63 -4.15 -2.27
N LYS A 14 -50.36 -5.17 -1.77
CA LYS A 14 -49.88 -6.56 -1.79
C LYS A 14 -49.89 -7.18 -3.18
N ILE A 15 -50.88 -6.85 -4.01
CA ILE A 15 -50.91 -7.27 -5.42
C ILE A 15 -49.84 -6.52 -6.22
N PHE A 16 -49.61 -5.23 -5.94
CA PHE A 16 -48.52 -4.47 -6.57
C PHE A 16 -47.15 -5.00 -6.18
N ALA A 17 -46.92 -5.35 -4.91
CA ALA A 17 -45.69 -5.98 -4.45
C ALA A 17 -45.47 -7.38 -5.04
N LEU A 18 -46.53 -8.19 -5.22
CA LEU A 18 -46.42 -9.48 -5.89
C LEU A 18 -46.16 -9.35 -7.40
N VAL A 19 -46.74 -8.34 -8.07
CA VAL A 19 -46.49 -8.06 -9.48
C VAL A 19 -45.10 -7.46 -9.69
N LEU A 20 -44.60 -6.63 -8.76
CA LEU A 20 -43.22 -6.14 -8.79
C LEU A 20 -42.21 -7.28 -8.52
N ALA A 21 -42.52 -8.20 -7.59
CA ALA A 21 -41.71 -9.39 -7.35
C ALA A 21 -41.74 -10.36 -8.54
N LEU A 22 -42.89 -10.54 -9.22
CA LEU A 22 -42.96 -11.33 -10.46
C LEU A 22 -42.23 -10.66 -11.62
N LEU A 23 -42.23 -9.32 -11.71
CA LEU A 23 -41.49 -8.57 -12.73
C LEU A 23 -39.98 -8.52 -12.45
N LEU A 24 -39.55 -8.60 -11.19
CA LEU A 24 -38.14 -8.82 -10.79
C LEU A 24 -37.68 -10.26 -11.11
N VAL A 25 -38.57 -11.25 -11.01
CA VAL A 25 -38.27 -12.64 -11.39
C VAL A 25 -38.34 -12.87 -12.91
N LEU A 26 -39.10 -12.05 -13.65
CA LEU A 26 -39.23 -12.14 -15.11
C LEU A 26 -38.35 -11.13 -15.88
N GLY A 27 -37.73 -10.17 -15.20
CA GLY A 27 -36.73 -9.25 -15.73
C GLY A 27 -35.33 -9.87 -15.86
N LEU A 28 -35.11 -11.03 -15.23
CA LEU A 28 -34.00 -11.95 -15.53
C LEU A 28 -34.30 -12.75 -16.81
N ARG A 29 -34.54 -12.04 -17.92
CA ARG A 29 -34.00 -12.49 -19.19
C ARG A 29 -32.72 -11.71 -19.40
N GLY A 30 -31.72 -12.09 -18.59
CA GLY A 30 -30.35 -11.96 -19.05
C GLY A 30 -30.34 -12.47 -20.48
N THR A 31 -29.87 -11.63 -21.39
CA THR A 31 -29.17 -12.16 -22.55
C THR A 31 -28.22 -13.20 -21.97
N ILE A 32 -28.57 -14.48 -22.12
CA ILE A 32 -27.59 -15.53 -22.08
C ILE A 32 -26.74 -15.19 -23.30
N VAL A 33 -25.72 -14.38 -23.05
CA VAL A 33 -24.54 -14.36 -23.89
C VAL A 33 -23.98 -15.77 -23.68
N LEU A 34 -24.45 -16.71 -24.51
CA LEU A 34 -23.65 -17.86 -24.85
C LEU A 34 -22.51 -17.30 -25.69
N ALA A 35 -21.53 -16.69 -25.03
CA ALA A 35 -20.21 -16.51 -25.61
C ALA A 35 -19.44 -17.77 -25.26
N GLU A 36 -18.98 -18.45 -26.30
CA GLU A 36 -17.85 -19.35 -26.23
C GLU A 36 -16.72 -18.71 -25.41
N GLU A 37 -16.57 -19.11 -24.14
CA GLU A 37 -15.28 -19.09 -23.46
C GLU A 37 -14.92 -20.52 -23.06
N VAL A 38 -14.70 -21.37 -24.06
CA VAL A 38 -13.71 -22.43 -23.90
C VAL A 38 -12.35 -21.77 -24.19
N THR A 39 -11.88 -20.94 -23.26
CA THR A 39 -10.80 -19.96 -23.48
C THR A 39 -9.48 -20.49 -24.05
N GLU A 40 -8.80 -21.27 -23.22
CA GLU A 40 -7.48 -21.81 -23.47
C GLU A 40 -7.25 -22.92 -22.44
N ASP A 41 -6.86 -24.11 -22.89
CA ASP A 41 -6.39 -25.20 -22.04
C ASP A 41 -5.00 -24.84 -21.50
N LEU A 42 -4.88 -24.74 -20.18
CA LEU A 42 -3.64 -24.39 -19.48
C LEU A 42 -2.97 -25.62 -18.87
N SER A 43 -3.37 -26.83 -19.28
CA SER A 43 -2.77 -28.07 -18.82
C SER A 43 -1.26 -28.10 -19.04
N GLY A 44 -0.52 -28.28 -17.94
CA GLY A 44 0.95 -28.34 -17.95
C GLY A 44 1.64 -26.97 -17.94
N LYS A 45 0.88 -25.87 -17.88
CA LYS A 45 1.40 -24.53 -17.64
C LYS A 45 1.39 -24.21 -16.14
N LEU A 46 2.33 -23.38 -15.72
CA LEU A 46 2.32 -22.73 -14.42
C LEU A 46 1.75 -21.31 -14.59
N VAL A 47 0.80 -20.95 -13.72
CA VAL A 47 0.29 -19.59 -13.61
C VAL A 47 0.65 -19.04 -12.23
N ILE A 48 1.44 -17.98 -12.19
CA ILE A 48 1.71 -17.22 -10.98
C ILE A 48 0.71 -16.05 -10.96
N LEU A 49 -0.31 -16.16 -10.13
CA LEU A 49 -1.15 -15.04 -9.75
C LEU A 49 -0.39 -14.20 -8.73
N HIS A 50 -0.36 -12.89 -8.92
CA HIS A 50 0.29 -11.99 -7.97
C HIS A 50 -0.56 -10.79 -7.60
N THR A 51 -0.39 -10.38 -6.36
CA THR A 51 -0.92 -9.14 -5.80
C THR A 51 0.19 -8.36 -5.12
N ASN A 52 -0.04 -7.07 -4.91
CA ASN A 52 0.84 -6.18 -4.16
C ASN A 52 0.00 -5.02 -3.64
N ASP A 53 0.45 -4.40 -2.54
CA ASP A 53 -0.12 -3.16 -2.01
C ASP A 53 -1.63 -3.24 -1.79
N THR A 54 -2.12 -4.36 -1.24
CA THR A 54 -3.57 -4.56 -1.05
C THR A 54 -4.12 -3.54 -0.08
N HIS A 55 -3.33 -3.10 0.91
CA HIS A 55 -3.66 -2.05 1.85
C HIS A 55 -5.05 -2.16 2.50
N GLY A 56 -5.54 -3.37 2.76
CA GLY A 56 -6.89 -3.59 3.29
C GLY A 56 -8.04 -3.45 2.28
N GLY A 57 -7.75 -3.37 0.99
CA GLY A 57 -8.73 -3.40 -0.12
C GLY A 57 -9.35 -4.78 -0.37
N ASP A 58 -9.53 -5.57 0.70
CA ASP A 58 -9.91 -6.98 0.64
C ASP A 58 -11.39 -7.21 0.33
N VAL A 59 -12.25 -6.22 0.59
CA VAL A 59 -13.68 -6.30 0.24
C VAL A 59 -13.83 -6.12 -1.27
N ALA A 60 -14.44 -7.11 -1.93
CA ALA A 60 -14.74 -7.01 -3.35
C ALA A 60 -15.80 -5.93 -3.61
N GLU A 61 -15.50 -5.04 -4.56
CA GLU A 61 -16.36 -3.94 -5.00
C GLU A 61 -16.24 -3.81 -6.51
N GLU A 62 -17.35 -4.03 -7.22
CA GLU A 62 -17.38 -4.06 -8.69
C GLU A 62 -16.81 -2.77 -9.30
N GLY A 63 -15.84 -2.91 -10.20
CA GLY A 63 -15.16 -1.79 -10.84
C GLY A 63 -14.10 -1.08 -9.99
N VAL A 64 -13.95 -1.44 -8.71
CA VAL A 64 -13.06 -0.76 -7.76
C VAL A 64 -11.99 -1.72 -7.21
N SER A 65 -12.41 -2.87 -6.68
CA SER A 65 -11.52 -3.89 -6.10
C SER A 65 -12.03 -5.29 -6.42
N ILE A 66 -11.14 -6.15 -6.92
CA ILE A 66 -11.40 -7.59 -7.06
C ILE A 66 -11.66 -8.22 -5.68
N GLY A 67 -11.04 -7.67 -4.63
CA GLY A 67 -11.09 -8.18 -3.27
C GLY A 67 -10.42 -9.55 -3.13
N THR A 68 -10.06 -9.92 -1.91
CA THR A 68 -9.32 -11.16 -1.66
C THR A 68 -10.15 -12.42 -1.98
N ALA A 69 -11.48 -12.31 -1.88
CA ALA A 69 -12.37 -13.36 -2.35
C ALA A 69 -12.42 -13.51 -3.88
N GLY A 70 -12.25 -12.41 -4.64
CA GLY A 70 -12.12 -12.47 -6.09
C GLY A 70 -10.79 -13.09 -6.51
N VAL A 71 -9.69 -12.79 -5.80
CA VAL A 71 -8.39 -13.45 -5.98
C VAL A 71 -8.50 -14.95 -5.76
N ALA A 72 -9.17 -15.38 -4.68
CA ALA A 72 -9.41 -16.80 -4.40
C ALA A 72 -10.22 -17.50 -5.51
N GLN A 73 -11.17 -16.78 -6.12
CA GLN A 73 -11.94 -17.31 -7.25
C GLN A 73 -11.09 -17.41 -8.52
N LEU A 74 -10.20 -16.43 -8.78
CA LEU A 74 -9.28 -16.49 -9.91
C LEU A 74 -8.37 -17.72 -9.84
N VAL A 75 -7.84 -18.06 -8.66
CA VAL A 75 -7.09 -19.31 -8.46
C VAL A 75 -7.90 -20.50 -8.98
N LYS A 76 -9.16 -20.64 -8.54
CA LYS A 76 -10.04 -21.74 -8.95
C LYS A 76 -10.35 -21.73 -10.44
N ASP A 77 -10.53 -20.55 -11.03
CA ASP A 77 -10.83 -20.40 -12.44
C ASP A 77 -9.64 -20.83 -13.32
N PHE A 78 -8.41 -20.51 -12.92
CA PHE A 78 -7.19 -20.96 -13.59
C PHE A 78 -6.93 -22.46 -13.38
N GLU A 79 -7.13 -22.98 -12.17
CA GLU A 79 -7.04 -24.42 -11.88
C GLU A 79 -8.07 -25.23 -12.68
N ALA A 80 -9.30 -24.73 -12.81
CA ALA A 80 -10.36 -25.37 -13.60
C ALA A 80 -10.01 -25.46 -15.09
N ARG A 81 -9.13 -24.58 -15.57
CA ARG A 81 -8.57 -24.59 -16.94
C ARG A 81 -7.32 -25.49 -17.07
N GLY A 82 -6.92 -26.18 -15.99
CA GLY A 82 -5.83 -27.15 -15.98
C GLY A 82 -4.46 -26.59 -15.57
N ALA A 83 -4.38 -25.30 -15.24
CA ALA A 83 -3.13 -24.70 -14.77
C ALA A 83 -2.74 -25.25 -13.39
N GLU A 84 -1.44 -25.38 -13.16
CA GLU A 84 -0.90 -25.35 -11.80
C GLU A 84 -0.77 -23.88 -11.41
N VAL A 85 -1.29 -23.49 -10.24
CA VAL A 85 -1.35 -22.08 -9.82
C VAL A 85 -0.46 -21.86 -8.60
N LEU A 86 0.31 -20.78 -8.63
CA LEU A 86 0.94 -20.19 -7.44
C LEU A 86 0.34 -18.82 -7.19
N LEU A 87 -0.05 -18.52 -5.97
CA LEU A 87 -0.55 -17.21 -5.56
C LEU A 87 0.45 -16.53 -4.64
N VAL A 88 1.04 -15.41 -5.10
CA VAL A 88 2.12 -14.72 -4.38
C VAL A 88 1.74 -13.27 -4.07
N SER A 89 2.22 -12.75 -2.94
CA SER A 89 2.08 -11.33 -2.59
C SER A 89 3.44 -10.64 -2.56
N ALA A 90 3.52 -9.48 -3.21
CA ALA A 90 4.67 -8.58 -3.16
C ALA A 90 4.56 -7.54 -2.04
N GLY A 91 3.77 -7.80 -0.98
CA GLY A 91 3.80 -7.01 0.25
C GLY A 91 2.75 -5.91 0.36
N ASP A 92 2.82 -5.16 1.46
CA ASP A 92 1.93 -4.07 1.88
C ASP A 92 0.46 -4.48 1.98
N ALA A 93 0.22 -5.56 2.74
CA ALA A 93 -1.11 -6.13 2.96
C ALA A 93 -1.72 -5.74 4.31
N ILE A 94 -0.88 -5.58 5.33
CA ILE A 94 -1.37 -5.55 6.72
C ILE A 94 -1.86 -4.19 7.21
N GLN A 95 -1.60 -3.14 6.43
CA GLN A 95 -1.91 -1.77 6.79
C GLN A 95 -2.63 -1.03 5.66
N GLY A 96 -3.59 -0.17 5.98
CA GLY A 96 -4.18 0.80 5.07
C GLY A 96 -5.59 1.17 5.50
N ASP A 97 -6.54 0.25 5.28
CA ASP A 97 -7.93 0.38 5.73
C ASP A 97 -8.09 -0.01 7.22
N PRO A 98 -9.02 0.62 7.97
CA PRO A 98 -9.48 0.11 9.27
C PRO A 98 -9.71 -1.41 9.33
N LEU A 99 -10.14 -2.04 8.23
CA LEU A 99 -10.34 -3.49 8.11
C LEU A 99 -9.14 -4.31 8.59
N VAL A 100 -7.92 -3.86 8.29
CA VAL A 100 -6.66 -4.56 8.63
C VAL A 100 -5.90 -3.85 9.75
N ASN A 101 -6.03 -2.52 9.86
CA ASN A 101 -5.32 -1.75 10.88
C ASN A 101 -5.77 -2.05 12.31
N LEU A 102 -7.09 -2.23 12.53
CA LEU A 102 -7.65 -2.33 13.89
C LEU A 102 -7.17 -3.56 14.66
N ASN A 103 -6.74 -4.61 13.96
CA ASN A 103 -6.14 -5.79 14.56
C ASN A 103 -4.70 -6.02 14.11
N MET A 104 -4.01 -4.93 13.76
CA MET A 104 -2.57 -4.92 13.48
C MET A 104 -2.16 -5.96 12.43
N GLY A 105 -2.99 -6.14 11.39
CA GLY A 105 -2.70 -7.05 10.27
C GLY A 105 -3.27 -8.45 10.35
N LEU A 106 -3.85 -8.85 11.49
CA LEU A 106 -4.37 -10.22 11.66
C LEU A 106 -5.45 -10.56 10.63
N ASN A 107 -6.32 -9.60 10.29
CA ASN A 107 -7.35 -9.80 9.27
C ASN A 107 -6.73 -10.06 7.89
N ALA A 108 -5.71 -9.29 7.49
CA ALA A 108 -5.04 -9.48 6.20
C ALA A 108 -4.47 -10.91 6.10
N ILE A 109 -3.71 -11.37 7.11
CA ILE A 109 -3.16 -12.74 7.13
C ILE A 109 -4.26 -13.80 7.12
N MET A 110 -5.37 -13.58 7.83
CA MET A 110 -6.51 -14.50 7.81
C MET A 110 -7.13 -14.60 6.41
N PHE A 111 -7.37 -13.48 5.73
CA PHE A 111 -7.94 -13.46 4.38
C PHE A 111 -6.99 -14.11 3.36
N MET A 112 -5.69 -13.82 3.46
CA MET A 112 -4.68 -14.46 2.61
C MET A 112 -4.60 -15.98 2.85
N ASN A 113 -4.70 -16.42 4.10
CA ASN A 113 -4.76 -17.84 4.44
C ASN A 113 -5.99 -18.55 3.85
N GLU A 114 -7.13 -17.86 3.76
CA GLU A 114 -8.37 -18.39 3.19
C GLU A 114 -8.35 -18.37 1.65
N ALA A 115 -7.70 -17.37 1.05
CA ALA A 115 -7.50 -17.29 -0.40
C ALA A 115 -6.45 -18.26 -0.94
N GLY A 116 -5.59 -18.80 -0.07
CA GLY A 116 -4.60 -19.81 -0.43
C GLY A 116 -3.32 -19.22 -1.03
N TYR A 117 -2.82 -18.10 -0.47
CA TYR A 117 -1.49 -17.60 -0.83
C TYR A 117 -0.41 -18.64 -0.53
N ASP A 118 0.58 -18.73 -1.42
CA ASP A 118 1.73 -19.64 -1.33
C ASP A 118 2.97 -18.98 -0.73
N LEU A 119 3.12 -17.67 -0.89
CA LEU A 119 4.18 -16.88 -0.24
C LEU A 119 3.86 -15.39 -0.23
N MET A 120 4.56 -14.67 0.63
CA MET A 120 4.56 -13.21 0.68
C MET A 120 5.99 -12.68 0.87
N VAL A 121 6.28 -11.53 0.28
CA VAL A 121 7.42 -10.69 0.65
C VAL A 121 6.90 -9.54 1.51
N PRO A 122 7.54 -9.18 2.63
CA PRO A 122 7.13 -8.03 3.40
C PRO A 122 7.51 -6.75 2.64
N GLY A 123 6.57 -5.83 2.51
CA GLY A 123 6.80 -4.45 2.15
C GLY A 123 7.12 -3.59 3.38
N ASN A 124 7.24 -2.27 3.18
CA ASN A 124 7.56 -1.39 4.31
C ASN A 124 6.42 -1.34 5.33
N HIS A 125 5.16 -1.43 4.90
CA HIS A 125 4.02 -1.32 5.80
C HIS A 125 3.77 -2.59 6.63
N GLU A 126 4.46 -3.70 6.34
CA GLU A 126 4.53 -4.84 7.25
C GLU A 126 5.22 -4.54 8.59
N PHE A 127 5.97 -3.45 8.67
CA PHE A 127 6.70 -3.03 9.88
C PHE A 127 5.97 -1.94 10.68
N ASP A 128 4.81 -1.46 10.23
CA ASP A 128 4.08 -0.36 10.88
C ASP A 128 3.63 -0.66 12.31
N PHE A 129 3.34 -1.92 12.60
CA PHE A 129 2.93 -2.38 13.93
C PHE A 129 4.09 -3.01 14.73
N GLY A 130 5.33 -2.89 14.26
CA GLY A 130 6.52 -3.43 14.91
C GLY A 130 6.98 -4.77 14.33
N PHE A 131 8.29 -4.99 14.34
CA PHE A 131 8.89 -6.24 13.87
C PHE A 131 8.39 -7.46 14.67
N ASP A 132 8.20 -7.34 15.98
CA ASP A 132 7.66 -8.42 16.81
C ASP A 132 6.25 -8.84 16.36
N ASN A 133 5.37 -7.86 16.06
CA ASN A 133 4.04 -8.14 15.52
C ASN A 133 4.13 -8.88 14.17
N LEU A 134 5.04 -8.46 13.29
CA LEU A 134 5.26 -9.15 12.01
C LEU A 134 5.70 -10.61 12.21
N LYS A 135 6.57 -10.91 13.18
CA LYS A 135 6.96 -12.30 13.50
C LYS A 135 5.81 -13.09 14.13
N GLU A 136 4.90 -12.46 14.88
CA GLU A 136 3.66 -13.12 15.35
C GLU A 136 2.70 -13.41 14.20
N LEU A 137 2.56 -12.49 13.24
CA LEU A 137 1.75 -12.66 12.04
C LEU A 137 2.31 -13.77 11.14
N GLU A 138 3.63 -13.84 10.97
CA GLU A 138 4.32 -14.91 10.24
C GLU A 138 3.99 -16.30 10.81
N GLN A 139 3.90 -16.44 12.14
CA GLN A 139 3.49 -17.71 12.76
C GLN A 139 2.03 -18.09 12.50
N LYS A 140 1.18 -17.11 12.17
CA LYS A 140 -0.24 -17.31 11.84
C LYS A 140 -0.46 -17.49 10.34
N ALA A 141 0.49 -17.07 9.51
CA ALA A 141 0.46 -17.31 8.07
C ALA A 141 0.63 -18.81 7.79
N LYS A 142 -0.17 -19.33 6.86
CA LYS A 142 -0.05 -20.70 6.33
C LYS A 142 0.95 -20.78 5.18
N PHE A 143 1.56 -19.66 4.83
CA PHE A 143 2.54 -19.48 3.80
C PHE A 143 3.79 -18.82 4.40
N PRO A 144 4.99 -19.08 3.82
CA PRO A 144 6.20 -18.39 4.22
C PRO A 144 6.16 -16.90 3.87
N ILE A 145 6.70 -16.08 4.78
CA ILE A 145 7.15 -14.72 4.49
C ILE A 145 8.65 -14.79 4.20
N ILE A 146 9.06 -14.35 3.01
CA ILE A 146 10.46 -14.45 2.57
C ILE A 146 11.05 -13.07 2.25
N SER A 147 12.31 -12.86 2.59
CA SER A 147 13.09 -11.68 2.18
C SER A 147 14.57 -11.93 2.42
N ALA A 148 15.40 -11.72 1.40
CA ALA A 148 16.83 -12.04 1.45
C ALA A 148 17.68 -10.87 1.99
N ASN A 149 17.17 -9.64 1.92
CA ASN A 149 17.97 -8.43 2.15
C ASN A 149 17.65 -7.72 3.47
N ILE A 150 16.92 -8.38 4.38
CA ILE A 150 16.65 -7.88 5.73
C ILE A 150 17.47 -8.71 6.72
N LEU A 151 18.45 -8.07 7.33
CA LEU A 151 19.37 -8.69 8.27
C LEU A 151 19.12 -8.17 9.68
N ASP A 152 19.45 -8.97 10.68
CA ASP A 152 19.55 -8.51 12.06
C ASP A 152 20.87 -7.74 12.24
N LYS A 153 20.82 -6.52 12.80
CA LYS A 153 22.01 -5.65 12.95
C LYS A 153 23.08 -6.23 13.87
N GLU A 154 22.70 -7.05 14.85
CA GLU A 154 23.65 -7.60 15.82
C GLU A 154 24.40 -8.81 15.26
N THR A 155 23.68 -9.70 14.59
CA THR A 155 24.21 -10.98 14.08
C THR A 155 24.70 -10.88 12.63
N GLY A 156 24.12 -9.98 11.82
CA GLY A 156 24.34 -9.90 10.39
C GLY A 156 23.63 -10.99 9.58
N GLU A 157 22.79 -11.81 10.21
CA GLU A 157 22.08 -12.91 9.56
C GLU A 157 20.70 -12.47 9.04
N PRO A 158 20.19 -13.10 7.96
CA PRO A 158 18.83 -12.85 7.48
C PRO A 158 17.76 -13.17 8.53
N VAL A 159 16.76 -12.29 8.67
CA VAL A 159 15.68 -12.46 9.66
C VAL A 159 14.45 -13.20 9.12
N PHE A 160 14.41 -13.39 7.81
CA PHE A 160 13.44 -14.19 7.08
C PHE A 160 14.14 -15.28 6.28
N LYS A 161 13.35 -16.27 5.83
CA LYS A 161 13.83 -17.20 4.81
C LYS A 161 14.15 -16.39 3.54
N GLU A 162 15.32 -16.59 2.95
CA GLU A 162 15.79 -15.78 1.82
C GLU A 162 15.10 -16.17 0.49
N ASN A 163 15.03 -17.48 0.24
CA ASN A 163 14.60 -18.07 -1.04
C ASN A 163 13.94 -19.44 -0.84
N MET A 164 13.30 -19.96 -1.89
CA MET A 164 12.78 -21.31 -1.96
C MET A 164 12.74 -21.85 -3.39
N ILE A 165 12.59 -23.17 -3.53
CA ILE A 165 12.35 -23.84 -4.81
C ILE A 165 11.02 -24.55 -4.74
N ILE A 166 10.22 -24.41 -5.80
CA ILE A 166 8.97 -25.11 -6.01
C ILE A 166 9.12 -25.98 -7.26
N GLU A 167 8.88 -27.28 -7.13
CA GLU A 167 8.80 -28.18 -8.27
C GLU A 167 7.41 -28.10 -8.87
N THR A 168 7.31 -27.73 -10.15
CA THR A 168 6.05 -27.60 -10.87
C THR A 168 6.09 -28.43 -12.15
N LYS A 169 4.95 -28.59 -12.82
CA LYS A 169 4.89 -29.20 -14.16
C LYS A 169 5.66 -28.41 -15.22
N ALA A 170 5.85 -27.10 -15.01
CA ALA A 170 6.60 -26.24 -15.92
C ALA A 170 8.13 -26.27 -15.67
N GLY A 171 8.58 -26.86 -14.55
CA GLY A 171 9.98 -26.93 -14.14
C GLY A 171 10.18 -26.55 -12.66
N LYS A 172 11.45 -26.45 -12.26
CA LYS A 172 11.86 -25.99 -10.93
C LYS A 172 11.88 -24.47 -10.89
N ILE A 173 11.01 -23.88 -10.09
CA ILE A 173 10.89 -22.43 -9.94
C ILE A 173 11.66 -22.02 -8.69
N GLY A 174 12.75 -21.29 -8.87
CA GLY A 174 13.46 -20.63 -7.77
C GLY A 174 12.83 -19.27 -7.48
N ILE A 175 12.52 -18.99 -6.22
CA ILE A 175 11.90 -17.74 -5.79
C ILE A 175 12.72 -17.12 -4.67
N PHE A 176 13.03 -15.84 -4.75
CA PHE A 176 13.62 -15.07 -3.64
C PHE A 176 12.91 -13.72 -3.44
N GLY A 177 13.00 -13.19 -2.22
CA GLY A 177 12.32 -11.96 -1.83
C GLY A 177 13.28 -10.77 -1.66
N LEU A 178 12.85 -9.55 -1.99
CA LEU A 178 13.55 -8.30 -1.68
C LEU A 178 12.59 -7.23 -1.13
N THR A 179 13.02 -6.50 -0.10
CA THR A 179 12.23 -5.44 0.56
C THR A 179 12.96 -4.11 0.54
N THR A 180 12.25 -3.01 0.28
CA THR A 180 12.85 -1.68 0.14
C THR A 180 13.59 -1.21 1.40
N PRO A 181 14.80 -0.62 1.27
CA PRO A 181 15.46 0.06 2.39
C PRO A 181 14.73 1.33 2.82
N GLU A 182 13.77 1.83 2.03
CA GLU A 182 12.90 2.93 2.44
C GLU A 182 12.05 2.60 3.66
N THR A 183 11.94 1.32 4.06
CA THR A 183 11.28 0.90 5.30
C THR A 183 11.73 1.72 6.52
N TYR A 184 13.00 2.16 6.57
CA TYR A 184 13.50 3.07 7.61
C TYR A 184 12.72 4.39 7.74
N THR A 185 12.09 4.83 6.66
CA THR A 185 11.44 6.14 6.55
C THR A 185 9.95 6.07 6.23
N LYS A 186 9.48 4.93 5.73
CA LYS A 186 8.05 4.67 5.44
C LYS A 186 7.35 4.02 6.63
N ALA A 187 8.06 3.22 7.43
CA ALA A 187 7.62 2.76 8.74
C ALA A 187 8.21 3.63 9.86
N ASN A 188 7.76 3.42 11.10
CA ASN A 188 8.36 4.08 12.25
C ASN A 188 9.78 3.53 12.49
N PRO A 189 10.84 4.38 12.54
CA PRO A 189 12.22 3.91 12.72
C PRO A 189 12.42 3.04 13.96
N LYS A 190 11.63 3.26 15.02
CA LYS A 190 11.67 2.44 16.24
C LYS A 190 11.30 0.98 15.97
N ASN A 191 10.39 0.73 15.04
CA ASN A 191 9.88 -0.60 14.72
C ASN A 191 10.91 -1.47 13.99
N VAL A 192 11.93 -0.84 13.42
CA VAL A 192 12.96 -1.47 12.59
C VAL A 192 14.39 -1.19 13.08
N ALA A 193 14.53 -0.68 14.30
CA ALA A 193 15.82 -0.24 14.83
C ALA A 193 16.87 -1.36 14.89
N SER A 194 16.44 -2.62 15.08
CA SER A 194 17.29 -3.81 15.10
C SER A 194 17.61 -4.38 13.71
N LEU A 195 17.04 -3.83 12.64
CA LEU A 195 17.13 -4.42 11.30
C LEU A 195 18.04 -3.61 10.38
N LYS A 196 18.86 -4.30 9.58
CA LYS A 196 19.60 -3.77 8.45
C LYS A 196 18.88 -4.14 7.15
N PHE A 197 18.38 -3.15 6.42
CA PHE A 197 17.93 -3.35 5.04
C PHE A 197 19.12 -3.09 4.12
N LEU A 198 19.55 -4.10 3.36
CA LEU A 198 20.62 -3.91 2.39
C LEU A 198 20.13 -2.98 1.29
N ALA A 199 21.01 -2.07 0.89
CA ALA A 199 20.76 -1.04 -0.10
C ALA A 199 21.95 -0.94 -1.07
N ASP A 200 21.71 -0.25 -2.19
CA ASP A 200 22.68 0.06 -3.23
C ASP A 200 23.41 -1.20 -3.71
N GLU A 201 24.75 -1.18 -3.77
CA GLU A 201 25.53 -2.33 -4.21
C GLU A 201 25.37 -3.57 -3.31
N GLU A 202 25.08 -3.40 -2.01
CA GLU A 202 24.83 -4.54 -1.11
C GLU A 202 23.52 -5.26 -1.47
N LEU A 203 22.49 -4.51 -1.90
CA LEU A 203 21.22 -5.08 -2.37
C LEU A 203 21.46 -5.91 -3.64
N TYR A 204 22.20 -5.37 -4.61
CA TYR A 204 22.48 -6.08 -5.86
C TYR A 204 23.33 -7.32 -5.63
N GLU A 205 24.31 -7.24 -4.73
CA GLU A 205 25.13 -8.40 -4.38
C GLU A 205 24.31 -9.49 -3.69
N CYS A 206 23.40 -9.11 -2.78
CA CYS A 206 22.45 -10.04 -2.19
C CYS A 206 21.64 -10.75 -3.29
N ALA A 207 21.07 -10.02 -4.24
CA ALA A 207 20.29 -10.58 -5.34
C ALA A 207 21.13 -11.50 -6.26
N ARG A 208 22.37 -11.12 -6.61
CA ARG A 208 23.30 -11.99 -7.37
C ARG A 208 23.58 -13.30 -6.64
N GLN A 209 23.74 -13.26 -5.32
CA GLN A 209 23.93 -14.46 -4.51
C GLN A 209 22.68 -15.35 -4.50
N GLN A 210 21.48 -14.78 -4.46
CA GLN A 210 20.24 -15.55 -4.56
C GLN A 210 20.09 -16.22 -5.93
N VAL A 211 20.35 -15.48 -7.03
CA VAL A 211 20.36 -16.05 -8.39
C VAL A 211 21.34 -17.21 -8.48
N LYS A 212 22.57 -17.04 -7.96
CA LYS A 212 23.59 -18.08 -7.95
C LYS A 212 23.13 -19.32 -7.16
N LYS A 213 22.65 -19.15 -5.93
CA LYS A 213 22.16 -20.24 -5.07
C LYS A 213 21.05 -21.05 -5.76
N LEU A 214 20.07 -20.36 -6.37
CA LEU A 214 18.95 -20.99 -7.05
C LEU A 214 19.37 -21.69 -8.34
N THR A 215 20.29 -21.11 -9.11
CA THR A 215 20.89 -21.73 -10.29
C THR A 215 21.65 -23.01 -9.92
N GLU A 216 22.49 -22.97 -8.88
CA GLU A 216 23.25 -24.14 -8.39
C GLU A 216 22.34 -25.25 -7.85
N ALA A 217 21.17 -24.88 -7.32
CA ALA A 217 20.13 -25.81 -6.90
C ALA A 217 19.25 -26.34 -8.06
N GLY A 218 19.52 -25.90 -9.30
CA GLY A 218 18.90 -26.40 -10.51
C GLY A 218 17.53 -25.79 -10.81
N ALA A 219 17.30 -24.53 -10.44
CA ALA A 219 16.12 -23.80 -10.90
C ALA A 219 16.15 -23.61 -12.43
N ASP A 220 15.03 -23.90 -13.08
CA ASP A 220 14.81 -23.66 -14.51
C ASP A 220 14.39 -22.20 -14.76
N TYR A 221 13.67 -21.61 -13.80
CA TYR A 221 13.25 -20.20 -13.82
C TYR A 221 13.51 -19.57 -12.45
N ILE A 222 13.95 -18.30 -12.44
CA ILE A 222 14.21 -17.53 -11.22
C ILE A 222 13.30 -16.31 -11.17
N ILE A 223 12.47 -16.28 -10.13
CA ILE A 223 11.48 -15.23 -9.87
C ILE A 223 11.94 -14.42 -8.65
N CYS A 224 12.07 -13.11 -8.82
CA CYS A 224 12.24 -12.19 -7.72
C CYS A 224 10.87 -11.61 -7.36
N VAL A 225 10.38 -11.87 -6.14
CA VAL A 225 9.23 -11.13 -5.60
C VAL A 225 9.82 -9.96 -4.82
N ALA A 226 9.47 -8.73 -5.20
CA ALA A 226 10.10 -7.52 -4.73
C ALA A 226 9.05 -6.55 -4.19
N HIS A 227 9.41 -5.83 -3.14
CA HIS A 227 8.71 -4.64 -2.70
C HIS A 227 9.69 -3.47 -2.73
N LEU A 228 10.11 -3.10 -3.95
CA LEU A 228 11.15 -2.10 -4.18
C LEU A 228 10.61 -0.87 -4.92
N GLY A 229 9.60 -1.06 -5.75
CA GLY A 229 8.98 -0.01 -6.55
C GLY A 229 9.86 0.47 -7.71
N ILE A 230 9.31 1.43 -8.44
CA ILE A 230 9.92 2.04 -9.62
C ILE A 230 9.99 3.58 -9.57
N ASP A 231 9.47 4.19 -8.51
CA ASP A 231 9.48 5.65 -8.35
C ASP A 231 10.92 6.16 -8.24
N ASP A 232 11.22 7.30 -8.85
CA ASP A 232 12.58 7.91 -8.82
C ASP A 232 13.06 8.19 -7.38
N GLU A 233 12.14 8.38 -6.42
CA GLU A 233 12.50 8.55 -5.00
C GLU A 233 13.19 7.33 -4.39
N SER A 234 12.97 6.16 -4.98
CA SER A 234 13.54 4.89 -4.55
C SER A 234 14.89 4.58 -5.20
N GLU A 235 15.44 5.46 -6.05
CA GLU A 235 16.78 5.29 -6.60
C GLU A 235 17.86 5.24 -5.50
N PRO A 236 18.89 4.38 -5.63
CA PRO A 236 19.12 3.38 -6.68
C PRO A 236 18.54 1.99 -6.33
N ASN A 237 17.56 1.90 -5.44
CA ASN A 237 17.06 0.66 -4.84
C ASN A 237 15.77 0.12 -5.50
N ARG A 238 15.47 0.54 -6.73
CA ARG A 238 14.26 0.10 -7.46
C ARG A 238 14.43 -1.28 -8.05
N SER A 239 13.31 -1.92 -8.39
CA SER A 239 13.31 -3.17 -9.16
C SER A 239 14.06 -3.04 -10.49
N ILE A 240 13.91 -1.91 -11.17
CA ILE A 240 14.60 -1.63 -12.44
C ILE A 240 16.13 -1.56 -12.23
N ASP A 241 16.58 -1.04 -11.09
CA ASP A 241 18.00 -0.93 -10.80
C ASP A 241 18.61 -2.30 -10.43
N VAL A 242 17.85 -3.15 -9.72
CA VAL A 242 18.23 -4.57 -9.54
C VAL A 242 18.37 -5.26 -10.89
N ILE A 243 17.37 -5.14 -11.79
CA ILE A 243 17.41 -5.79 -13.11
C ILE A 243 18.63 -5.33 -13.93
N LYS A 244 19.01 -4.05 -13.84
CA LYS A 244 20.19 -3.53 -14.56
C LYS A 244 21.52 -4.07 -14.04
N ASN A 245 21.60 -4.46 -12.77
CA ASN A 245 22.83 -4.85 -12.09
C ASN A 245 22.92 -6.35 -11.75
N VAL A 246 21.88 -7.12 -12.05
CA VAL A 246 21.75 -8.53 -11.68
C VAL A 246 21.20 -9.34 -12.86
N ASP A 247 22.10 -10.09 -13.51
CA ASP A 247 21.72 -11.06 -14.54
C ASP A 247 21.08 -12.32 -13.94
N GLY A 248 20.26 -13.03 -14.72
CA GLY A 248 19.75 -14.36 -14.38
C GLY A 248 18.39 -14.37 -13.66
N ILE A 249 17.72 -13.22 -13.54
CA ILE A 249 16.33 -13.14 -13.09
C ILE A 249 15.41 -13.20 -14.33
N ASP A 250 14.43 -14.10 -14.32
CA ASP A 250 13.48 -14.23 -15.43
C ASP A 250 12.28 -13.29 -15.25
N VAL A 251 11.76 -13.18 -14.02
CA VAL A 251 10.62 -12.32 -13.69
C VAL A 251 10.87 -11.58 -12.37
N VAL A 252 10.57 -10.28 -12.35
CA VAL A 252 10.43 -9.48 -11.14
C VAL A 252 8.95 -9.15 -10.96
N ILE A 253 8.36 -9.62 -9.86
CA ILE A 253 7.01 -9.27 -9.42
C ILE A 253 7.15 -8.19 -8.36
N ASP A 254 6.79 -6.95 -8.66
CA ASP A 254 7.05 -5.78 -7.81
C ASP A 254 5.78 -5.16 -7.18
N GLY A 255 5.99 -4.38 -6.12
CA GLY A 255 5.00 -3.57 -5.42
C GLY A 255 5.48 -2.14 -5.13
N HIS A 256 5.15 -1.61 -3.96
CA HIS A 256 5.63 -0.34 -3.34
C HIS A 256 5.13 0.94 -4.02
N SER A 257 5.41 1.08 -5.32
CA SER A 257 5.09 2.28 -6.11
C SER A 257 3.61 2.40 -6.50
N HIS A 258 2.81 1.35 -6.26
CA HIS A 258 1.41 1.21 -6.70
C HIS A 258 1.26 1.23 -8.23
N SER A 259 2.34 0.89 -8.94
CA SER A 259 2.40 0.90 -10.40
C SER A 259 1.56 -0.22 -11.01
N VAL A 260 0.92 0.06 -12.14
CA VAL A 260 0.21 -0.95 -12.94
C VAL A 260 1.10 -1.29 -14.15
N ILE A 261 1.78 -2.42 -14.08
CA ILE A 261 2.75 -2.86 -15.09
C ILE A 261 2.37 -4.27 -15.53
N GLU A 262 1.89 -4.39 -16.77
CA GLU A 262 1.46 -5.69 -17.31
C GLU A 262 2.64 -6.63 -17.59
N GLY A 263 3.79 -6.12 -18.03
CA GLY A 263 4.92 -6.96 -18.44
C GLY A 263 5.99 -6.20 -19.22
N ASP A 264 6.65 -5.24 -18.58
CA ASP A 264 7.75 -4.50 -19.19
C ASP A 264 8.99 -5.40 -19.31
N LYS A 265 9.63 -5.40 -20.49
CA LYS A 265 10.81 -6.23 -20.76
C LYS A 265 12.10 -5.43 -20.65
N TYR A 266 12.98 -5.89 -19.77
CA TYR A 266 14.33 -5.39 -19.59
C TYR A 266 15.32 -6.47 -20.00
N GLY A 267 15.69 -6.48 -21.28
CA GLY A 267 16.45 -7.58 -21.86
C GLY A 267 15.62 -8.86 -21.87
N LYS A 268 15.99 -9.83 -21.02
CA LYS A 268 15.25 -11.10 -20.85
C LYS A 268 14.29 -11.09 -19.65
N THR A 269 14.49 -10.17 -18.71
CA THR A 269 13.71 -10.11 -17.48
C THR A 269 12.39 -9.39 -17.72
N LEU A 270 11.31 -9.97 -17.20
CA LEU A 270 9.97 -9.38 -17.22
C LEU A 270 9.69 -8.69 -15.89
N LEU A 271 9.27 -7.44 -15.90
CA LEU A 271 8.82 -6.70 -14.71
C LEU A 271 7.29 -6.58 -14.74
N VAL A 272 6.64 -6.95 -13.64
CA VAL A 272 5.17 -6.89 -13.48
C VAL A 272 4.79 -6.27 -12.15
N SER A 273 3.64 -5.60 -12.09
CA SER A 273 3.04 -5.05 -10.86
C SER A 273 1.54 -4.81 -11.05
N ALA A 274 0.74 -5.07 -10.01
CA ALA A 274 -0.73 -5.12 -10.08
C ALA A 274 -1.43 -3.90 -9.45
N GLY A 275 -0.74 -2.75 -9.35
CA GLY A 275 -1.34 -1.52 -8.82
C GLY A 275 -1.44 -1.53 -7.30
N THR A 276 -2.60 -1.17 -6.77
CA THR A 276 -2.90 -1.17 -5.33
C THR A 276 -4.36 -1.51 -5.08
N LYS A 277 -4.72 -1.85 -3.84
CA LYS A 277 -6.10 -2.07 -3.38
C LYS A 277 -6.85 -3.14 -4.17
N LEU A 278 -6.11 -4.10 -4.75
CA LEU A 278 -6.64 -5.15 -5.61
C LEU A 278 -7.47 -4.61 -6.79
N SER A 279 -7.15 -3.40 -7.26
CA SER A 279 -7.69 -2.86 -8.52
C SER A 279 -7.34 -3.75 -9.71
N HIS A 280 -6.22 -4.47 -9.62
CA HIS A 280 -5.83 -5.52 -10.55
C HIS A 280 -5.28 -6.75 -9.80
N VAL A 281 -5.29 -7.88 -10.49
CA VAL A 281 -4.51 -9.08 -10.14
C VAL A 281 -3.63 -9.41 -11.34
N GLY A 282 -2.34 -9.59 -11.11
CA GLY A 282 -1.41 -9.94 -12.17
C GLY A 282 -1.32 -11.43 -12.40
N VAL A 283 -1.05 -11.80 -13.65
CA VAL A 283 -1.03 -13.18 -14.12
C VAL A 283 0.24 -13.37 -14.94
N VAL A 284 1.19 -14.14 -14.41
CA VAL A 284 2.38 -14.56 -15.15
C VAL A 284 2.21 -16.02 -15.53
N THR A 285 2.26 -16.35 -16.82
CA THR A 285 2.19 -17.73 -17.31
C THR A 285 3.55 -18.19 -17.80
N ILE A 286 4.02 -19.31 -17.26
CA ILE A 286 5.27 -19.97 -17.63
C ILE A 286 4.94 -21.31 -18.27
N ASP A 287 5.41 -21.49 -19.50
CA ASP A 287 5.31 -22.75 -20.23
C ASP A 287 6.57 -22.99 -21.10
N LYS A 288 6.53 -24.05 -21.93
CA LYS A 288 7.63 -24.41 -22.83
C LYS A 288 7.93 -23.37 -23.92
N ASP A 289 6.97 -22.50 -24.24
CA ASP A 289 7.07 -21.50 -25.29
C ASP A 289 7.54 -20.15 -24.71
N GLY A 290 7.54 -20.01 -23.37
CA GLY A 290 8.24 -18.96 -22.63
C GLY A 290 7.41 -18.39 -21.48
N ILE A 291 7.65 -17.11 -21.18
CA ILE A 291 6.99 -16.36 -20.12
C ILE A 291 6.12 -15.27 -20.74
N THR A 292 4.86 -15.20 -20.33
CA THR A 292 3.91 -14.15 -20.70
C THR A 292 3.27 -13.56 -19.45
N ALA A 293 2.79 -12.32 -19.53
CA ALA A 293 2.08 -11.68 -18.43
C ALA A 293 0.83 -10.93 -18.91
N LYS A 294 -0.14 -10.80 -18.01
CA LYS A 294 -1.42 -10.08 -18.18
C LYS A 294 -1.86 -9.49 -16.85
N LEU A 295 -2.74 -8.49 -16.90
CA LEU A 295 -3.47 -7.99 -15.74
C LEU A 295 -4.96 -8.28 -15.88
N ILE A 296 -5.59 -8.67 -14.78
CA ILE A 296 -7.05 -8.76 -14.67
C ILE A 296 -7.52 -7.56 -13.86
N SER A 297 -8.39 -6.73 -14.43
CA SER A 297 -8.92 -5.52 -13.78
C SER A 297 -10.20 -5.80 -12.99
N ALA A 298 -10.39 -5.09 -11.87
CA ALA A 298 -11.65 -5.05 -11.13
C ALA A 298 -12.85 -4.56 -11.98
N SER A 299 -12.58 -3.87 -13.09
CA SER A 299 -13.61 -3.45 -14.05
C SER A 299 -14.09 -4.57 -14.98
N GLU A 300 -13.35 -5.66 -15.08
CA GLU A 300 -13.60 -6.78 -16.00
C GLU A 300 -13.94 -8.08 -15.27
N TYR A 301 -13.67 -8.15 -13.96
CA TYR A 301 -13.84 -9.35 -13.16
C TYR A 301 -14.49 -9.05 -11.81
N SER A 302 -15.61 -9.72 -11.52
CA SER A 302 -16.40 -9.52 -10.29
C SER A 302 -16.82 -10.82 -9.60
N SER A 303 -16.38 -11.98 -10.11
CA SER A 303 -16.65 -13.28 -9.49
C SER A 303 -15.88 -13.42 -8.17
N VAL A 304 -16.50 -14.03 -7.15
CA VAL A 304 -15.89 -14.19 -5.83
C VAL A 304 -16.07 -15.59 -5.27
N ASP A 305 -15.09 -16.05 -4.49
CA ASP A 305 -15.24 -17.26 -3.70
C ASP A 305 -16.21 -16.98 -2.56
N SER A 306 -17.34 -17.68 -2.57
CA SER A 306 -18.42 -17.41 -1.60
C SER A 306 -18.02 -17.63 -0.13
N SER A 307 -17.07 -18.53 0.16
CA SER A 307 -16.63 -18.82 1.52
C SER A 307 -15.69 -17.74 2.04
N VAL A 308 -14.68 -17.37 1.25
CA VAL A 308 -13.74 -16.28 1.56
C VAL A 308 -14.48 -14.94 1.66
N TYR A 309 -15.38 -14.67 0.71
CA TYR A 309 -16.19 -13.44 0.70
C TYR A 309 -16.99 -13.30 1.99
N LYS A 310 -17.61 -14.39 2.46
CA LYS A 310 -18.40 -14.39 3.68
C LYS A 310 -17.56 -14.03 4.91
N SER A 311 -16.35 -14.56 5.05
CA SER A 311 -15.45 -14.23 6.17
C SER A 311 -15.08 -12.74 6.17
N ILE A 312 -14.74 -12.20 4.99
CA ILE A 312 -14.35 -10.79 4.83
C ILE A 312 -15.50 -9.85 5.19
N VAL A 313 -16.70 -10.08 4.66
CA VAL A 313 -17.83 -9.17 4.90
C VAL A 313 -18.34 -9.19 6.34
N ILE A 314 -18.14 -10.29 7.08
CA ILE A 314 -18.47 -10.37 8.51
C ILE A 314 -17.56 -9.41 9.30
N GLU A 315 -16.25 -9.44 9.06
CA GLU A 315 -15.31 -8.53 9.71
C GLU A 315 -15.51 -7.08 9.28
N ALA A 316 -15.75 -6.85 7.98
CA ALA A 316 -16.06 -5.52 7.47
C ALA A 316 -17.32 -4.93 8.11
N ALA A 317 -18.39 -5.73 8.26
CA ALA A 317 -19.62 -5.30 8.92
C ALA A 317 -19.39 -4.96 10.39
N ARG A 318 -18.62 -5.78 11.12
CA ARG A 318 -18.27 -5.54 12.53
C ARG A 318 -17.50 -4.23 12.70
N ILE A 319 -16.52 -3.98 11.83
CA ILE A 319 -15.72 -2.76 11.86
C ILE A 319 -16.56 -1.54 11.48
N ASN A 320 -17.45 -1.69 10.49
CA ASN A 320 -18.35 -0.62 10.11
C ASN A 320 -19.28 -0.23 11.27
N GLU A 321 -19.89 -1.21 11.96
CA GLU A 321 -20.73 -0.96 13.14
C GLU A 321 -19.98 -0.20 14.24
N MET A 322 -18.69 -0.49 14.44
CA MET A 322 -17.87 0.20 15.44
C MET A 322 -17.52 1.65 15.08
N LEU A 323 -17.46 1.99 13.79
CA LEU A 323 -16.84 3.23 13.32
C LEU A 323 -17.79 4.18 12.57
N SER A 324 -19.00 3.74 12.22
CA SER A 324 -19.94 4.48 11.36
C SER A 324 -20.73 5.58 12.07
N ASP A 325 -20.63 5.68 13.39
CA ASP A 325 -21.36 6.71 14.14
C ASP A 325 -20.85 8.10 13.75
N LYS A 326 -21.78 8.93 13.27
CA LYS A 326 -21.54 10.35 12.98
C LYS A 326 -21.23 11.08 14.28
N PHE A 327 -20.11 11.81 14.31
CA PHE A 327 -19.79 12.73 15.40
C PHE A 327 -19.61 14.19 14.95
N ALA A 328 -19.44 14.43 13.64
CA ALA A 328 -19.27 15.78 13.10
C ALA A 328 -19.86 15.91 11.68
N THR A 329 -19.79 17.13 11.13
CA THR A 329 -20.16 17.44 9.75
C THR A 329 -19.18 18.46 9.20
N THR A 330 -18.75 18.30 7.95
CA THR A 330 -17.99 19.32 7.21
C THR A 330 -18.85 19.92 6.10
N GLU A 331 -18.80 21.24 5.94
CA GLU A 331 -19.52 21.98 4.88
C GLU A 331 -18.68 22.11 3.60
N VAL A 332 -17.41 21.70 3.65
CA VAL A 332 -16.45 21.77 2.54
C VAL A 332 -15.78 20.41 2.33
N PHE A 333 -15.37 20.14 1.09
CA PHE A 333 -14.51 19.01 0.78
C PHE A 333 -13.13 19.24 1.42
N LEU A 334 -12.64 18.27 2.17
CA LEU A 334 -11.31 18.33 2.78
C LEU A 334 -10.33 17.54 1.90
N ASP A 335 -9.45 18.27 1.21
CA ASP A 335 -8.58 17.74 0.15
C ASP A 335 -7.35 17.02 0.72
N GLY A 336 -7.40 15.69 0.67
CA GLY A 336 -6.31 14.79 1.02
C GLY A 336 -5.67 14.11 -0.19
N ASN A 337 -5.86 14.64 -1.40
CA ASN A 337 -5.32 14.01 -2.61
C ASN A 337 -3.78 13.97 -2.55
N ARG A 338 -3.19 12.88 -3.06
CA ARG A 338 -1.72 12.70 -3.11
C ARG A 338 -1.07 13.79 -3.97
N GLU A 339 -1.51 13.93 -5.23
CA GLU A 339 -0.91 14.82 -6.23
C GLU A 339 -1.93 15.23 -7.31
N PRO A 340 -2.04 16.53 -7.66
CA PRO A 340 -1.62 17.65 -6.82
C PRO A 340 -2.44 17.64 -5.53
N GLY A 341 -1.84 18.05 -4.41
CA GLY A 341 -2.48 17.96 -3.10
C GLY A 341 -1.47 17.95 -1.95
N VAL A 342 -1.73 17.16 -0.91
CA VAL A 342 -1.01 17.23 0.38
C VAL A 342 0.51 17.00 0.27
N ARG A 343 1.00 16.46 -0.85
CA ARG A 343 2.43 16.22 -1.11
C ARG A 343 3.12 17.26 -1.97
N THR A 344 2.41 18.30 -2.42
CA THR A 344 2.92 19.30 -3.38
C THR A 344 2.57 20.74 -3.01
N LYS A 345 1.52 20.93 -2.22
CA LYS A 345 0.99 22.24 -1.83
C LYS A 345 0.24 22.15 -0.50
N GLU A 346 -0.05 23.30 0.07
CA GLU A 346 -1.01 23.46 1.18
C GLU A 346 -2.41 23.00 0.75
N THR A 347 -3.11 22.29 1.64
CA THR A 347 -4.52 21.94 1.46
C THR A 347 -5.30 22.19 2.75
N ASN A 348 -6.61 22.41 2.65
CA ASN A 348 -7.44 22.65 3.81
C ASN A 348 -7.51 21.45 4.79
N LEU A 349 -7.33 20.21 4.32
CA LEU A 349 -7.18 19.06 5.20
C LEU A 349 -5.80 19.03 5.88
N GLY A 350 -4.75 19.46 5.18
CA GLY A 350 -3.43 19.68 5.75
C GLY A 350 -3.46 20.71 6.88
N ASP A 351 -4.12 21.85 6.65
CA ASP A 351 -4.33 22.90 7.64
C ASP A 351 -5.10 22.36 8.84
N PHE A 352 -6.22 21.68 8.61
CA PHE A 352 -7.01 21.05 9.67
C PHE A 352 -6.17 20.07 10.52
N ALA A 353 -5.34 19.25 9.87
CA ALA A 353 -4.48 18.31 10.56
C ALA A 353 -3.43 19.02 11.42
N ALA A 354 -2.74 20.02 10.87
CA ALA A 354 -1.73 20.78 11.58
C ALA A 354 -2.33 21.62 12.73
N ASP A 355 -3.49 22.24 12.52
CA ASP A 355 -4.24 22.97 13.55
C ASP A 355 -4.67 22.04 14.69
N ALA A 356 -5.17 20.83 14.37
CA ALA A 356 -5.54 19.85 15.38
C ALA A 356 -4.33 19.41 16.22
N ILE A 357 -3.17 19.21 15.59
CA ILE A 357 -1.91 18.90 16.28
C ILE A 357 -1.50 20.06 17.20
N LEU A 358 -1.51 21.30 16.68
CA LEU A 358 -1.14 22.48 17.46
C LEU A 358 -2.10 22.70 18.65
N TRP A 359 -3.40 22.52 18.43
CA TRP A 359 -4.41 22.59 19.48
C TRP A 359 -4.19 21.53 20.55
N ALA A 360 -3.98 20.26 20.15
CA ALA A 360 -3.75 19.16 21.09
C ALA A 360 -2.47 19.39 21.92
N ALA A 361 -1.39 19.81 21.27
CA ALA A 361 -0.13 20.13 21.91
C ALA A 361 -0.28 21.27 22.93
N ASN A 362 -0.92 22.37 22.55
CA ASN A 362 -1.18 23.49 23.46
C ASN A 362 -2.05 23.09 24.67
N ASN A 363 -3.08 22.26 24.47
CA ASN A 363 -3.89 21.76 25.60
C ASN A 363 -3.06 20.87 26.55
N ALA A 364 -2.14 20.07 26.02
CA ALA A 364 -1.32 19.17 26.83
C ALA A 364 -0.32 19.90 27.75
N VAL A 365 0.18 21.06 27.32
CA VAL A 365 1.22 21.82 28.07
C VAL A 365 0.75 23.17 28.62
N GLY A 366 -0.50 23.55 28.42
CA GLY A 366 -1.06 24.82 28.92
C GLY A 366 -0.76 26.04 28.05
N GLY A 367 -0.53 25.84 26.75
CA GLY A 367 -0.24 26.88 25.76
C GLY A 367 1.24 27.11 25.49
N GLY A 368 1.55 27.95 24.50
CA GLY A 368 2.90 28.38 24.18
C GLY A 368 3.69 27.46 23.25
N VAL A 369 3.03 26.52 22.57
CA VAL A 369 3.62 25.83 21.41
C VAL A 369 3.59 26.80 20.22
N ASP A 370 4.72 26.98 19.54
CA ASP A 370 4.87 28.04 18.54
C ASP A 370 4.18 27.67 17.22
N LEU A 371 4.29 26.41 16.78
CA LEU A 371 3.80 25.94 15.48
C LEU A 371 3.57 24.42 15.46
N ALA A 372 2.94 23.91 14.40
CA ALA A 372 2.86 22.47 14.13
C ALA A 372 3.22 22.15 12.67
N ILE A 373 3.79 20.97 12.47
CA ILE A 373 4.13 20.42 11.16
C ILE A 373 3.67 18.97 11.12
N THR A 374 3.04 18.58 10.02
CA THR A 374 2.77 17.18 9.68
C THR A 374 3.09 16.95 8.22
N ASN A 375 3.67 15.81 7.88
CA ASN A 375 4.03 15.53 6.49
C ASN A 375 2.80 15.06 5.69
N GLY A 376 2.69 15.46 4.43
CA GLY A 376 1.58 15.10 3.55
C GLY A 376 1.42 13.59 3.35
N GLY A 377 2.50 12.82 3.48
CA GLY A 377 2.47 11.36 3.46
C GLY A 377 1.67 10.75 4.60
N GLY A 378 1.45 11.48 5.70
CA GLY A 378 0.60 11.07 6.83
C GLY A 378 -0.90 11.22 6.58
N ILE A 379 -1.31 11.95 5.53
CA ILE A 379 -2.71 12.20 5.15
C ILE A 379 -3.04 11.32 3.95
N ARG A 380 -3.97 10.37 4.12
CA ARG A 380 -4.12 9.24 3.18
C ARG A 380 -5.38 9.24 2.34
N ALA A 381 -6.34 10.09 2.69
CA ALA A 381 -7.61 10.21 1.98
C ALA A 381 -8.18 11.61 2.16
N SER A 382 -9.14 11.94 1.30
CA SER A 382 -9.99 13.13 1.43
C SER A 382 -11.21 12.82 2.30
N ILE A 383 -11.91 13.87 2.75
CA ILE A 383 -13.21 13.74 3.41
C ILE A 383 -14.24 14.52 2.59
N GLU A 384 -15.30 13.81 2.20
CA GLU A 384 -16.40 14.39 1.44
C GLU A 384 -17.24 15.37 2.26
N ILE A 385 -17.99 16.24 1.56
CA ILE A 385 -18.94 17.15 2.19
C ILE A 385 -20.03 16.32 2.90
N GLY A 386 -20.33 16.67 4.16
CA GLY A 386 -21.39 16.04 4.93
C GLY A 386 -20.88 15.39 6.21
N ASP A 387 -21.44 14.23 6.54
CA ASP A 387 -21.21 13.55 7.81
C ASP A 387 -19.77 13.05 7.94
N VAL A 388 -19.20 13.22 9.13
CA VAL A 388 -17.86 12.75 9.47
C VAL A 388 -17.97 11.71 10.59
N THR A 389 -17.37 10.56 10.34
CA THR A 389 -17.37 9.37 11.19
C THR A 389 -15.95 9.01 11.64
N MET A 390 -15.83 8.10 12.60
CA MET A 390 -14.51 7.61 13.01
C MET A 390 -13.86 6.77 11.91
N LYS A 391 -14.66 6.16 11.04
CA LYS A 391 -14.16 5.48 9.84
C LYS A 391 -13.39 6.45 8.96
N ASP A 392 -13.95 7.63 8.68
CA ASP A 392 -13.28 8.66 7.86
C ASP A 392 -11.95 9.09 8.50
N MET A 393 -11.94 9.37 9.81
CA MET A 393 -10.72 9.74 10.52
C MET A 393 -9.64 8.65 10.47
N LYS A 394 -10.04 7.39 10.63
CA LYS A 394 -9.11 6.24 10.59
C LYS A 394 -8.64 5.92 9.18
N THR A 395 -9.41 6.27 8.15
CA THR A 395 -8.99 6.20 6.75
C THR A 395 -8.01 7.31 6.40
N VAL A 396 -8.24 8.53 6.87
CA VAL A 396 -7.35 9.68 6.63
C VAL A 396 -6.03 9.57 7.40
N PHE A 397 -6.08 9.17 8.68
CA PHE A 397 -4.91 9.07 9.58
C PHE A 397 -4.73 7.63 10.10
N PRO A 398 -4.31 6.67 9.25
CA PRO A 398 -4.36 5.25 9.57
C PRO A 398 -3.24 4.74 10.47
N PHE A 399 -2.13 5.48 10.62
CA PHE A 399 -0.88 4.98 11.22
C PHE A 399 -0.86 4.99 12.76
N GLY A 400 -1.89 5.55 13.41
CA GLY A 400 -1.89 5.67 14.88
C GLY A 400 -0.76 6.55 15.43
N ASN A 401 -0.26 7.49 14.61
CA ASN A 401 0.79 8.44 14.99
C ASN A 401 0.41 9.22 16.25
N THR A 402 1.41 9.55 17.06
CA THR A 402 1.25 10.34 18.28
C THR A 402 1.74 11.77 18.06
N VAL A 403 1.17 12.71 18.82
CA VAL A 403 1.65 14.10 18.87
C VAL A 403 2.86 14.17 19.80
N ALA A 404 3.94 14.80 19.32
CA ALA A 404 5.14 15.09 20.09
C ALA A 404 5.43 16.59 20.06
N ILE A 405 5.96 17.11 21.17
CA ILE A 405 6.47 18.48 21.25
C ILE A 405 7.99 18.39 21.33
N VAL A 406 8.67 19.05 20.41
CA VAL A 406 10.13 19.10 20.33
C VAL A 406 10.61 20.54 20.47
N LYS A 407 11.87 20.73 20.83
CA LYS A 407 12.49 22.06 20.85
C LYS A 407 13.55 22.12 19.78
N VAL A 408 13.45 23.09 18.89
CA VAL A 408 14.39 23.29 17.78
C VAL A 408 14.87 24.73 17.73
N THR A 409 16.10 24.98 17.31
CA THR A 409 16.53 26.35 16.99
C THR A 409 15.89 26.81 15.68
N GLY A 410 15.83 28.12 15.45
CA GLY A 410 15.37 28.64 14.16
C GLY A 410 16.21 28.12 12.98
N ALA A 411 17.51 27.92 13.18
CA ALA A 411 18.38 27.27 12.18
C ALA A 411 17.94 25.83 11.86
N GLN A 412 17.59 25.03 12.88
CA GLN A 412 17.09 23.67 12.68
C GLN A 412 15.70 23.65 12.03
N LEU A 413 14.83 24.61 12.38
CA LEU A 413 13.52 24.75 11.74
C LEU A 413 13.68 25.08 10.24
N LEU A 414 14.61 25.97 9.89
CA LEU A 414 14.92 26.29 8.49
C LEU A 414 15.46 25.07 7.74
N GLU A 415 16.38 24.30 8.36
CA GLU A 415 16.88 23.04 7.80
C GLU A 415 15.75 22.03 7.55
N LEU A 416 14.84 21.87 8.53
CA LEU A 416 13.70 20.96 8.43
C LEU A 416 12.76 21.33 7.27
N LEU A 417 12.43 22.62 7.12
CA LEU A 417 11.58 23.09 6.01
C LEU A 417 12.25 22.85 4.65
N GLU A 418 13.55 23.09 4.57
CA GLU A 418 14.31 22.86 3.35
C GLU A 418 14.37 21.36 3.01
N ALA A 419 14.61 20.51 4.00
CA ALA A 419 14.66 19.05 3.85
C ALA A 419 13.29 18.46 3.47
N SER A 420 12.22 18.88 4.15
CA SER A 420 10.84 18.38 3.91
C SER A 420 10.29 18.78 2.54
N THR A 421 10.87 19.79 1.90
CA THR A 421 10.49 20.25 0.56
C THR A 421 11.49 19.80 -0.53
N CYS A 422 12.40 18.86 -0.22
CA CYS A 422 13.53 18.49 -1.10
C CYS A 422 13.12 18.19 -2.55
N SER A 423 11.99 17.53 -2.77
CA SER A 423 11.52 17.16 -4.12
C SER A 423 10.49 18.13 -4.72
N THR A 424 9.98 19.12 -3.98
CA THR A 424 8.95 20.05 -4.47
C THR A 424 9.41 20.77 -5.75
N PRO A 425 8.66 20.71 -6.87
CA PRO A 425 7.21 20.43 -6.96
C PRO A 425 6.80 18.95 -7.13
N VAL A 426 7.74 18.00 -7.20
CA VAL A 426 7.44 16.57 -7.27
C VAL A 426 6.81 16.09 -5.96
N ALA A 427 5.74 15.30 -6.07
CA ALA A 427 4.93 14.85 -4.94
C ALA A 427 5.58 13.70 -4.14
N ILE A 428 6.25 14.04 -3.04
CA ILE A 428 6.75 13.05 -2.08
C ILE A 428 6.06 13.18 -0.72
N GLY A 429 6.09 12.10 0.07
CA GLY A 429 5.42 12.07 1.37
C GLY A 429 5.96 13.09 2.40
N ALA A 430 7.14 13.68 2.16
CA ALA A 430 7.81 14.58 3.09
C ALA A 430 7.22 16.00 3.15
N PHE A 431 6.49 16.45 2.12
CA PHE A 431 6.01 17.84 2.02
C PHE A 431 5.27 18.28 3.29
N PRO A 432 5.63 19.41 3.91
CA PRO A 432 5.07 19.81 5.19
C PRO A 432 3.71 20.54 5.02
N GLN A 433 2.68 20.03 5.70
CA GLN A 433 1.47 20.77 6.05
C GLN A 433 1.69 21.40 7.43
N VAL A 434 1.26 22.65 7.62
CA VAL A 434 1.73 23.47 8.74
C VAL A 434 0.64 24.29 9.42
N SER A 435 0.89 24.71 10.65
CA SER A 435 0.07 25.68 11.39
C SER A 435 0.98 26.59 12.22
N GLY A 436 0.64 27.88 12.34
CA GLY A 436 1.43 28.87 13.09
C GLY A 436 2.72 29.35 12.40
N ILE A 437 2.96 28.94 11.16
CA ILE A 437 4.15 29.30 10.37
C ILE A 437 3.78 29.57 8.91
N GLU A 438 4.48 30.54 8.30
CA GLU A 438 4.38 30.89 6.88
C GLU A 438 5.78 30.86 6.26
N PHE A 439 5.91 30.38 5.03
CA PHE A 439 7.18 30.38 4.29
C PHE A 439 6.94 30.35 2.77
N THR A 440 7.98 30.69 1.99
CA THR A 440 7.98 30.60 0.53
C THR A 440 8.98 29.56 0.07
N ILE A 441 8.60 28.73 -0.91
CA ILE A 441 9.50 27.77 -1.56
C ILE A 441 9.88 28.31 -2.94
N ASP A 442 11.16 28.54 -3.20
CA ASP A 442 11.68 28.82 -4.54
C ASP A 442 12.01 27.51 -5.25
N THR A 443 11.07 27.04 -6.08
CA THR A 443 11.21 25.78 -6.85
C THR A 443 12.14 25.90 -8.06
N THR A 444 12.69 27.08 -8.35
CA THR A 444 13.70 27.27 -9.40
C THR A 444 15.11 26.95 -8.91
N VAL A 445 15.30 26.91 -7.59
CA VAL A 445 16.56 26.52 -6.96
C VAL A 445 16.52 25.02 -6.66
N PRO A 446 17.49 24.22 -7.16
CA PRO A 446 17.52 22.79 -6.90
C PRO A 446 17.88 22.50 -5.45
N TYR A 447 17.32 21.41 -4.91
CA TYR A 447 17.82 20.85 -3.66
C TYR A 447 19.20 20.24 -3.88
N VAL A 448 20.12 20.46 -2.93
CA VAL A 448 21.46 19.88 -2.99
C VAL A 448 21.66 19.03 -1.75
N ASN A 449 21.83 17.73 -1.95
CA ASN A 449 22.08 16.77 -0.87
C ASN A 449 23.38 17.11 -0.15
N GLY A 450 23.29 17.27 1.16
CA GLY A 450 24.40 17.31 2.10
C GLY A 450 24.66 15.92 2.67
N LYS A 451 24.85 15.83 3.99
CA LYS A 451 25.08 14.55 4.66
C LYS A 451 23.77 13.76 4.77
N GLN A 452 23.81 12.46 4.49
CA GLN A 452 22.69 11.55 4.76
C GLN A 452 22.39 11.51 6.26
N TYR A 453 21.11 11.54 6.64
CA TYR A 453 20.71 11.34 8.02
C TYR A 453 20.99 9.87 8.42
N PRO A 454 21.43 9.61 9.67
CA PRO A 454 21.63 8.23 10.15
C PRO A 454 20.34 7.41 10.04
N ASP A 455 20.46 6.13 9.64
CA ASP A 455 19.33 5.19 9.51
C ASP A 455 18.15 5.78 8.69
N SER A 456 18.46 6.47 7.59
CA SER A 456 17.48 7.16 6.76
C SER A 456 17.89 7.12 5.29
N THR A 457 16.91 7.16 4.39
CA THR A 457 17.13 7.39 2.95
C THR A 457 17.19 8.88 2.60
N TYR A 458 16.97 9.79 3.56
CA TYR A 458 16.98 11.24 3.35
C TYR A 458 18.32 11.91 3.66
N PHE A 459 18.57 13.04 3.01
CA PHE A 459 19.79 13.84 3.14
C PHE A 459 19.46 15.21 3.71
N ALA A 460 20.32 15.71 4.60
CA ALA A 460 20.28 17.10 5.04
C ALA A 460 20.54 18.05 3.86
N PRO A 461 20.00 19.28 3.86
CA PRO A 461 20.29 20.25 2.81
C PRO A 461 21.74 20.74 2.93
N ALA A 462 22.46 20.79 1.81
CA ALA A 462 23.81 21.37 1.79
C ALA A 462 23.77 22.88 2.09
N ASN A 463 22.67 23.56 1.76
CA ASN A 463 22.49 25.00 1.92
C ASN A 463 21.08 25.32 2.50
N PRO A 464 20.85 25.18 3.82
CA PRO A 464 19.57 25.57 4.44
C PRO A 464 19.17 27.02 4.09
N GLY A 465 17.92 27.23 3.67
CA GLY A 465 17.42 28.53 3.25
C GLY A 465 17.79 28.94 1.84
N ALA A 466 18.35 28.04 1.02
CA ALA A 466 18.55 28.29 -0.41
C ALA A 466 17.21 28.40 -1.13
N ARG A 467 16.27 27.49 -0.86
CA ARG A 467 14.93 27.43 -1.45
C ARG A 467 13.88 28.02 -0.52
N ILE A 468 14.01 27.82 0.79
CA ILE A 468 13.06 28.34 1.77
C ILE A 468 13.36 29.81 2.10
N LYS A 469 12.36 30.68 1.88
CA LYS A 469 12.44 32.14 2.08
C LYS A 469 11.29 32.65 2.94
N ASN A 470 11.45 33.87 3.46
CA ASN A 470 10.40 34.65 4.13
C ASN A 470 9.71 33.91 5.28
N VAL A 471 10.47 33.10 6.04
CA VAL A 471 9.90 32.30 7.12
C VAL A 471 9.42 33.21 8.25
N LYS A 472 8.15 33.07 8.62
CA LYS A 472 7.52 33.77 9.74
C LYS A 472 6.84 32.78 10.67
N VAL A 473 7.12 32.87 11.96
CA VAL A 473 6.44 32.10 13.01
C VAL A 473 5.57 33.06 13.81
N ASN A 474 4.26 32.79 13.88
CA ASN A 474 3.27 33.66 14.51
C ASN A 474 3.39 35.14 14.03
N GLY A 475 3.59 35.33 12.72
CA GLY A 475 3.72 36.63 12.06
C GLY A 475 5.06 37.36 12.28
N LYS A 476 6.02 36.77 13.00
CA LYS A 476 7.37 37.35 13.23
C LYS A 476 8.41 36.63 12.40
N ASP A 477 9.36 37.38 11.86
CA ASP A 477 10.48 36.80 11.10
C ASP A 477 11.25 35.78 11.95
N LEU A 478 11.69 34.71 11.30
CA LEU A 478 12.46 33.64 11.93
C LEU A 478 13.79 34.18 12.49
N ASP A 479 14.03 33.94 13.77
CA ASP A 479 15.31 34.19 14.44
C ASP A 479 16.05 32.85 14.54
N LEU A 480 17.21 32.74 13.87
CA LEU A 480 17.95 31.49 13.76
C LEU A 480 18.49 30.97 15.10
N ASP A 481 18.72 31.87 16.06
CA ASP A 481 19.27 31.53 17.38
C ASP A 481 18.16 31.30 18.43
N LYS A 482 16.92 31.74 18.14
CA LYS A 482 15.77 31.50 19.01
C LYS A 482 15.36 30.03 18.98
N THR A 483 14.99 29.50 20.14
CA THR A 483 14.32 28.20 20.24
C THR A 483 12.81 28.34 20.01
N TYR A 484 12.27 27.43 19.20
CA TYR A 484 10.85 27.27 18.91
C TYR A 484 10.35 25.91 19.39
N THR A 485 9.05 25.82 19.66
CA THR A 485 8.34 24.60 20.08
C THR A 485 7.30 24.12 19.10
#